data_AF-A0A843VV07-F1
#
_entry.id   AF-A0A843VV07-F1
#
_cell.length_a   1.000
_cell.length_b   1.000
_cell.length_c   1.000
_cell.angle_alpha   90.00
_cell.angle_beta   90.00
_cell.angle_gamma   90.00
#
_symmetry.space_group_name_H-M   'P 1'
#
loop_
_entity.id
_entity.type
_entity.pdbx_description
1 polymer ?
#
loop_
_entity_poly.entity_id
_entity_poly.type
_entity_poly.pdbx_seq_one_letter_code
_entity_poly.pdbx_strand_id
1 'polypeptide(L)'
;MINCATELVDAGVHFKKKDVDKSEVINCFLKVSFAGGLLEIPFLKVESSTSSKLRNLIALEQCCPQVRSYFTSYAILMDNIINTEGDVAILLGSNIIEGGRSNAGEGGEEEDVDGGD
;
A
#
# COMPACT_ATOMS: atom_id res chain seq x y z
N MET A 1 -14.42 -12.51 10.13
CA MET A 1 -13.66 -11.28 10.39
C MET A 1 -12.33 -11.48 9.68
N ILE A 2 -11.91 -10.54 8.84
CA ILE A 2 -10.59 -10.60 8.21
C ILE A 2 -9.59 -10.12 9.28
N ASN A 3 -8.50 -10.87 9.46
CA ASN A 3 -7.48 -10.59 10.46
C ASN A 3 -6.64 -9.37 10.05
N CYS A 4 -6.13 -8.60 11.02
CA CYS A 4 -5.23 -7.49 10.72
C CYS A 4 -3.83 -7.97 10.27
N ALA A 5 -2.99 -7.08 9.75
CA ALA A 5 -1.68 -7.49 9.23
C ALA A 5 -0.82 -8.22 10.27
N THR A 6 -0.85 -7.78 11.53
CA THR A 6 -0.15 -8.43 12.65
C THR A 6 -0.65 -9.85 12.88
N GLU A 7 -1.96 -10.05 13.00
CA GLU A 7 -2.57 -11.37 13.19
C GLU A 7 -2.33 -12.30 11.98
N LEU A 8 -2.30 -11.73 10.77
CA LEU A 8 -1.96 -12.48 9.56
C LEU A 8 -0.50 -12.94 9.59
N VAL A 9 0.43 -12.10 10.01
CA VAL A 9 1.84 -12.48 10.21
C VAL A 9 1.97 -13.59 11.25
N ASP A 10 1.27 -13.47 12.38
CA ASP A 10 1.27 -14.51 13.43
C ASP A 10 0.68 -15.84 12.93
N ALA A 11 -0.26 -15.79 11.97
CA ALA A 11 -0.81 -16.95 11.30
C ALA A 11 0.07 -17.52 10.18
N GLY A 12 1.27 -16.94 9.95
CA GLY A 12 2.22 -17.39 8.93
C GLY A 12 2.01 -16.77 7.54
N VAL A 13 1.28 -15.66 7.44
CA VAL A 13 1.13 -14.90 6.19
C VAL A 13 2.26 -13.88 6.06
N HIS A 14 2.89 -13.84 4.90
CA HIS A 14 3.93 -12.89 4.56
C HIS A 14 3.40 -11.81 3.61
N PHE A 15 3.85 -10.58 3.79
CA PHE A 15 3.45 -9.44 2.98
C PHE A 15 4.57 -9.05 2.01
N LYS A 16 4.22 -8.79 0.75
CA LYS A 16 5.19 -8.32 -0.25
C LYS A 16 4.55 -7.31 -1.21
N LYS A 17 5.33 -6.29 -1.60
CA LYS A 17 4.97 -5.42 -2.72
C LYS A 17 4.87 -6.23 -4.00
N LYS A 18 3.71 -6.13 -4.67
CA LYS A 18 3.55 -6.68 -6.01
C LYS A 18 4.22 -5.76 -7.03
N ASP A 19 5.05 -6.35 -7.88
CA ASP A 19 5.54 -5.66 -9.07
C ASP A 19 4.42 -5.64 -10.11
N VAL A 20 4.08 -4.45 -10.60
CA VAL A 20 3.01 -4.29 -11.57
C VAL A 20 3.55 -3.56 -12.77
N ASP A 21 3.37 -4.17 -13.94
CA ASP A 21 3.82 -3.60 -15.20
C ASP A 21 3.15 -2.23 -15.40
N LYS A 22 3.97 -1.21 -15.65
CA LYS A 22 3.51 0.16 -15.94
C LYS A 22 2.65 0.22 -17.21
N SER A 23 2.69 -0.82 -18.05
CA SER A 23 1.84 -1.01 -19.21
C SER A 23 0.35 -1.22 -18.86
N GLU A 24 0.04 -1.78 -17.68
CA GLU A 24 -1.34 -2.15 -17.30
C GLU A 24 -2.03 -1.13 -16.37
N VAL A 25 -1.77 0.17 -16.62
CA VAL A 25 -2.11 1.32 -15.75
C VAL A 25 -3.51 1.30 -15.13
N ILE A 26 -4.51 0.78 -15.83
CA ILE A 26 -5.93 1.00 -15.48
C ILE A 26 -6.38 0.22 -14.23
N ASN A 27 -5.68 -0.84 -13.81
CA ASN A 27 -6.08 -1.61 -12.61
C ASN A 27 -4.92 -2.10 -11.74
N CYS A 28 -3.70 -1.57 -11.94
CA CYS A 28 -2.51 -2.08 -11.26
C CYS A 28 -2.63 -2.14 -9.74
N PHE A 29 -3.26 -1.15 -9.12
CA PHE A 29 -3.36 -1.06 -7.66
C PHE A 29 -4.39 -2.03 -7.03
N LEU A 30 -5.32 -2.57 -7.83
CA LEU A 30 -6.33 -3.53 -7.37
C LEU A 30 -5.84 -4.99 -7.45
N LYS A 31 -4.69 -5.25 -8.08
CA LYS A 31 -4.19 -6.60 -8.36
C LYS A 31 -3.59 -7.29 -7.12
N VAL A 32 -4.39 -7.53 -6.08
CA VAL A 32 -3.97 -8.33 -4.92
C VAL A 32 -3.89 -9.82 -5.28
N SER A 33 -2.84 -10.52 -4.84
CA SER A 33 -2.73 -11.99 -4.96
C SER A 33 -2.39 -12.62 -3.62
N PHE A 34 -2.97 -13.79 -3.35
CA PHE A 34 -2.62 -14.61 -2.20
C PHE A 34 -2.32 -16.03 -2.66
N ALA A 35 -1.09 -16.49 -2.44
CA ALA A 35 -0.67 -17.84 -2.81
C ALA A 35 0.41 -18.35 -1.84
N GLY A 36 0.25 -19.57 -1.32
CA GLY A 36 1.25 -20.22 -0.48
C GLY A 36 1.63 -19.44 0.79
N GLY A 37 0.68 -18.71 1.38
CA GLY A 37 0.94 -17.86 2.54
C GLY A 37 1.55 -16.50 2.20
N LEU A 38 1.79 -16.17 0.93
CA LEU A 38 2.26 -14.86 0.51
C LEU A 38 1.10 -14.00 0.02
N LEU A 39 0.85 -12.89 0.71
CA LEU A 39 -0.08 -11.84 0.30
C LEU A 39 0.69 -10.72 -0.40
N GLU A 40 0.49 -10.62 -1.71
CA GLU A 40 1.10 -9.59 -2.54
C GLU A 40 0.10 -8.47 -2.82
N ILE A 41 0.47 -7.26 -2.41
CA ILE A 41 -0.34 -6.06 -2.60
C ILE A 41 0.47 -5.08 -3.46
N PRO A 42 -0.10 -4.56 -4.56
CA PRO A 42 0.51 -3.46 -5.31
C PRO A 42 0.84 -2.28 -4.41
N PHE A 43 1.93 -1.57 -4.72
CA PHE A 43 2.25 -0.34 -4.00
C PHE A 43 1.12 0.68 -4.12
N LEU A 44 0.63 1.16 -2.98
CA LEU A 44 -0.37 2.21 -2.90
C LEU A 44 0.30 3.50 -2.46
N LYS A 45 0.35 4.49 -3.36
CA LYS A 45 0.70 5.85 -2.97
C LYS A 45 -0.48 6.49 -2.22
N VAL A 46 -0.32 6.70 -0.93
CA VAL A 46 -1.32 7.38 -0.10
C VAL A 46 -1.09 8.88 -0.17
N GLU A 47 -1.92 9.56 -0.94
CA GLU A 47 -1.95 11.03 -1.06
C GLU A 47 -3.21 11.56 -0.36
N SER A 48 -3.25 12.87 -0.08
CA SER A 48 -4.43 13.53 0.51
C SER A 48 -5.72 13.32 -0.31
N SER A 49 -5.60 13.02 -1.60
CA SER A 49 -6.72 12.73 -2.51
C SER A 49 -7.06 11.25 -2.64
N THR A 50 -6.26 10.32 -2.10
CA THR A 50 -6.48 8.87 -2.31
C THR A 50 -7.81 8.41 -1.71
N SER A 51 -8.13 8.88 -0.51
CA SER A 51 -9.38 8.56 0.19
C SER A 51 -10.62 9.12 -0.51
N SER A 52 -10.56 10.35 -1.05
CA SER A 52 -11.67 10.93 -1.82
C SER A 52 -11.86 10.24 -3.18
N LYS A 53 -10.75 9.89 -3.86
CA LYS A 53 -10.78 9.11 -5.11
C LYS A 53 -11.43 7.73 -4.90
N LEU A 54 -11.03 6.99 -3.87
CA LEU A 54 -11.62 5.69 -3.54
C LEU A 54 -13.12 5.81 -3.23
N ARG A 55 -13.54 6.81 -2.45
CA ARG A 55 -14.97 7.06 -2.17
C ARG A 55 -15.78 7.35 -3.42
N ASN A 56 -15.24 8.15 -4.35
CA ASN A 56 -15.88 8.43 -5.63
C ASN A 56 -16.02 7.17 -6.49
N LEU A 57 -15.00 6.32 -6.50
CA LEU A 57 -15.02 5.04 -7.23
C LEU A 57 -16.01 4.05 -6.62
N ILE A 58 -16.10 3.97 -5.29
CA ILE A 58 -17.12 3.17 -4.60
C ILE A 58 -18.53 3.71 -4.92
N ALA A 59 -18.73 5.03 -4.89
CA ALA A 59 -20.01 5.63 -5.26
C ALA A 59 -20.40 5.28 -6.71
N LEU A 60 -19.43 5.28 -7.64
CA LEU A 60 -19.66 4.81 -9.01
C LEU A 60 -20.10 3.35 -9.05
N GLU A 61 -19.46 2.45 -8.30
CA GLU A 61 -19.89 1.05 -8.20
C GLU A 61 -21.32 0.92 -7.68
N GLN A 62 -21.67 1.66 -6.64
CA GLN A 62 -23.00 1.59 -6.02
C GLN A 62 -24.10 2.18 -6.91
N CYS A 63 -23.77 3.19 -7.72
CA CYS A 63 -24.71 3.82 -8.66
C CYS A 63 -24.84 3.08 -9.98
N CYS A 64 -23.95 2.12 -10.28
CA CYS A 64 -23.91 1.42 -11.56
C CYS A 64 -23.84 -0.10 -11.32
N PRO A 65 -24.99 -0.81 -11.27
CA PRO A 65 -25.05 -2.26 -10.99
C PRO A 65 -24.24 -3.14 -11.96
N GLN A 66 -23.88 -2.63 -13.13
CA GLN A 66 -23.02 -3.28 -14.12
C GLN A 66 -21.52 -3.27 -13.75
N VAL A 67 -21.12 -2.40 -12.81
CA VAL A 67 -19.75 -2.30 -12.32
C VAL A 67 -19.58 -3.27 -11.15
N ARG A 68 -18.56 -4.12 -11.23
CA ARG A 68 -18.22 -5.05 -10.14
C ARG A 68 -17.64 -4.30 -8.95
N SER A 69 -17.83 -4.83 -7.75
CA SER A 69 -17.45 -4.23 -6.45
C SER A 69 -15.95 -4.32 -6.13
N TYR A 70 -15.07 -4.03 -7.09
CA TYR A 70 -13.62 -4.15 -6.93
C TYR A 70 -13.04 -3.14 -5.94
N PHE A 71 -13.44 -1.87 -6.03
CA PHE A 71 -13.04 -0.79 -5.13
C PHE A 71 -13.61 -0.98 -3.73
N THR A 72 -14.87 -1.40 -3.63
CA THR A 72 -15.49 -1.73 -2.34
C THR A 72 -14.74 -2.88 -1.67
N SER A 73 -14.44 -3.96 -2.40
CA SER A 73 -13.69 -5.11 -1.86
C SER A 73 -12.27 -4.73 -1.45
N TYR A 74 -11.60 -3.89 -2.25
CA TYR A 74 -10.28 -3.38 -1.91
C TYR A 74 -10.29 -2.49 -0.66
N ALA A 75 -11.27 -1.59 -0.54
CA ALA A 75 -11.40 -0.72 0.62
C ALA A 75 -11.63 -1.54 1.90
N ILE A 76 -12.50 -2.56 1.83
CA ILE A 76 -12.72 -3.49 2.94
C ILE A 76 -11.43 -4.24 3.29
N LEU A 77 -10.69 -4.74 2.30
CA LEU A 77 -9.42 -5.42 2.56
C LEU A 77 -8.44 -4.50 3.30
N MET A 78 -8.22 -3.28 2.80
CA MET A 78 -7.30 -2.31 3.40
C MET A 78 -7.73 -1.90 4.81
N ASP A 79 -9.03 -1.71 5.04
CA ASP A 79 -9.62 -1.40 6.35
C ASP A 79 -9.39 -2.52 7.37
N ASN A 80 -9.46 -3.80 6.94
CA ASN A 80 -9.20 -4.92 7.84
C ASN A 80 -7.71 -5.11 8.13
N ILE A 81 -6.83 -4.97 7.13
CA ILE A 81 -5.40 -5.23 7.34
C ILE A 81 -4.69 -4.11 8.10
N ILE A 82 -5.17 -2.86 8.04
CA ILE A 82 -4.58 -1.71 8.74
C ILE A 82 -5.50 -1.28 9.89
N ASN A 83 -5.30 -1.85 11.08
CA ASN A 83 -6.06 -1.50 12.28
C ASN A 83 -5.21 -0.76 13.34
N THR A 84 -3.90 -1.04 13.35
CA THR A 84 -2.95 -0.55 14.35
C THR A 84 -1.70 0.05 13.71
N GLU A 85 -0.92 0.80 14.49
CA GLU A 85 0.40 1.29 14.04
C GLU A 85 1.37 0.14 13.70
N GLY A 86 1.23 -1.01 14.38
CA GLY A 86 1.99 -2.22 14.07
C GLY A 86 1.70 -2.74 12.66
N ASP A 87 0.43 -2.71 12.26
CA ASP A 87 0.03 -3.10 10.91
C ASP A 87 0.62 -2.15 9.85
N VAL A 88 0.60 -0.84 10.12
CA VAL A 88 1.23 0.16 9.26
C VAL A 88 2.74 -0.11 9.13
N ALA A 89 3.42 -0.44 10.22
CA ALA A 89 4.84 -0.77 10.22
C ALA A 89 5.16 -2.01 9.37
N ILE A 90 4.31 -3.05 9.41
CA ILE A 90 4.45 -4.23 8.55
C ILE A 90 4.34 -3.84 7.08
N LEU A 91 3.32 -3.07 6.71
CA LEU A 91 3.10 -2.66 5.32
C LEU A 91 4.20 -1.72 4.80
N LEU A 92 4.75 -0.84 5.66
CA LEU A 92 5.92 -0.01 5.36
C LEU A 92 7.17 -0.87 5.12
N GLY A 93 7.45 -1.82 6.00
CA GLY A 93 8.58 -2.75 5.87
C GLY A 93 8.49 -3.62 4.61
N SER A 94 7.28 -3.97 4.19
CA SER A 94 7.01 -4.71 2.95
C SER A 94 6.96 -3.83 1.69
N ASN A 95 7.21 -2.52 1.80
CA ASN A 95 7.14 -1.54 0.71
C ASN A 95 5.76 -1.48 0.01
N ILE A 96 4.69 -1.83 0.71
CA ILE A 96 3.32 -1.79 0.17
C ILE A 96 2.76 -0.37 0.24
N ILE A 97 3.15 0.40 1.27
CA ILE A 97 2.81 1.81 1.44
C ILE A 97 4.07 2.64 1.67
N GLU A 98 3.99 3.95 1.42
CA GLU A 98 5.06 4.90 1.70
C GLU A 98 4.77 5.63 3.02
N GLY A 99 5.80 5.79 3.85
CA GLY A 99 5.71 6.60 5.07
C GLY A 99 5.67 8.06 4.68
N GLY A 100 4.70 8.82 5.21
CA GLY A 100 4.62 10.26 5.01
C GLY A 100 5.82 10.96 5.65
N ARG A 101 6.96 10.99 4.97
CA ARG A 101 8.05 11.88 5.34
C ARG A 101 7.58 13.29 5.01
N SER A 102 7.17 14.04 6.03
CA SER A 102 7.26 15.50 5.96
C SER A 102 8.70 15.82 5.56
N ASN A 103 8.88 16.49 4.43
CA ASN A 103 10.19 16.82 3.92
C ASN A 103 10.87 17.77 4.92
N ALA A 104 11.75 17.23 5.75
CA ALA A 104 12.64 18.00 6.60
C ALA A 104 14.07 17.62 6.21
N GLY A 105 14.68 18.50 5.40
CA GLY A 105 16.12 18.63 5.22
C GLY A 105 16.81 17.55 4.39
N GLU A 106 16.97 17.82 3.09
CA GLU A 106 18.24 17.48 2.43
C GLU A 106 19.35 18.33 3.06
N GLY A 107 20.47 17.69 3.38
CA GLY A 107 21.65 18.31 3.96
C GLY A 107 22.72 17.26 4.18
N GLY A 108 23.13 16.58 3.11
CA GLY A 108 24.40 15.87 3.09
C GLY A 108 25.47 16.86 2.65
N GLU A 109 26.24 17.37 3.61
CA GLU A 109 27.47 18.09 3.33
C GLU A 109 28.52 17.07 2.83
N GLU A 110 29.13 17.37 1.68
CA GLU A 110 30.34 16.70 1.20
C GLU A 110 31.47 16.93 2.21
N GLU A 111 32.03 15.85 2.75
CA GLU A 111 33.32 15.90 3.46
C GLU A 111 34.44 16.04 2.43
N ASP A 112 34.85 17.28 2.15
CA ASP A 112 36.17 17.57 1.57
C ASP A 112 37.23 17.34 2.66
N VAL A 113 37.84 16.15 2.66
CA VAL A 113 39.02 15.86 3.48
C VAL A 113 40.27 16.27 2.71
N ASP A 114 40.90 17.32 3.23
CA ASP A 114 42.25 17.81 2.94
C ASP A 114 43.33 16.71 3.08
N GLY A 115 44.36 16.80 2.24
CA GLY A 115 45.50 15.89 2.28
C GLY A 115 46.54 16.26 1.24
N GLY A 116 47.39 17.23 1.60
CA GLY A 116 48.51 17.68 0.78
C GLY A 116 49.66 16.68 0.60
N ASP A 117 50.49 16.99 -0.38
CA ASP A 117 51.95 17.20 -0.26
C ASP A 117 52.40 18.17 -1.36
#